data_AF-A0A5B3FQS7-F1
#
_entry.id   AF-A0A5B3FQS7-F1
#
_cell.length_a   1.000
_cell.length_b   1.000
_cell.length_c   1.000
_cell.angle_alpha   90.00
_cell.angle_beta   90.00
_cell.angle_gamma   90.00
#
_symmetry.space_group_name_H-M   'P 1'
#
loop_
_entity.id
_entity.type
_entity.pdbx_description
1 polymer ?
#
loop_
_entity_poly.entity_id
_entity_poly.type
_entity_poly.pdbx_seq_one_letter_code
_entity_poly.pdbx_strand_id
1 'polypeptide(L)'
;MGAHIKFSMEHRYFRDWLEVDVDWNYPFLPRVGEFVNAWIWIEAGKFSRADIEKILNPDGQENLNSEFYRDYTLDDWLYEIGMECNKVYGVSYYREKNDPANIYARVSLSEPGTAL
;
A
#
# COMPACT_ATOMS: atom_id res chain seq x y z
N MET A 1 -0.86 -6.77 21.56
CA MET A 1 -0.04 -5.55 21.48
C MET A 1 0.56 -5.58 20.09
N GLY A 2 -0.07 -4.90 19.13
CA GLY A 2 0.37 -4.87 17.74
C GLY A 2 1.46 -3.82 17.53
N ALA A 3 2.25 -3.96 16.47
CA ALA A 3 3.20 -2.93 16.05
C ALA A 3 2.53 -2.00 15.04
N HIS A 4 2.71 -0.69 15.18
CA HIS A 4 2.29 0.25 14.14
C HIS A 4 3.30 0.19 13.00
N ILE A 5 2.86 -0.27 11.83
CA ILE A 5 3.68 -0.35 10.63
C ILE A 5 3.06 0.47 9.52
N LYS A 6 3.91 1.01 8.64
CA LYS A 6 3.47 1.72 7.45
C LYS A 6 3.73 0.88 6.22
N PHE A 7 2.70 0.56 5.44
CA PHE A 7 2.90 0.08 4.07
C PHE A 7 3.09 1.27 3.14
N SER A 8 4.07 1.16 2.24
CA SER A 8 4.34 2.13 1.18
C SER A 8 4.30 1.39 -0.15
N MET A 9 3.25 1.61 -0.93
CA MET A 9 3.05 0.92 -2.21
C MET A 9 3.48 1.81 -3.36
N GLU A 10 4.36 1.25 -4.18
CA GLU A 10 4.84 1.83 -5.41
C GLU A 10 4.21 1.12 -6.59
N HIS A 11 3.36 1.84 -7.31
CA HIS A 11 2.64 1.32 -8.47
C HIS A 11 2.60 2.40 -9.56
N ARG A 12 2.69 1.98 -10.82
CA ARG A 12 2.73 2.84 -12.00
C ARG A 12 1.53 3.76 -12.18
N TYR A 13 0.45 3.53 -11.45
CA TYR A 13 -0.77 4.36 -11.48
C TYR A 13 -0.79 5.47 -10.43
N PHE A 14 0.09 5.43 -9.45
CA PHE A 14 0.19 6.48 -8.45
C PHE A 14 1.26 7.50 -8.83
N ARG A 15 1.00 8.80 -8.60
CA ARG A 15 1.98 9.89 -8.76
C ARG A 15 3.04 9.84 -7.67
N ASP A 16 2.61 9.44 -6.48
CA ASP A 16 3.40 9.30 -5.26
C ASP A 16 3.03 7.96 -4.61
N TRP A 17 3.81 7.50 -3.63
CA TRP A 17 3.53 6.25 -2.93
C TRP A 17 2.18 6.30 -2.21
N LEU A 18 1.39 5.23 -2.29
CA LEU A 18 0.25 5.04 -1.40
C LEU A 18 0.78 4.58 -0.04
N GLU A 19 0.70 5.45 0.96
CA GLU A 19 1.14 5.14 2.33
C GLU A 19 -0.07 4.81 3.23
N VAL A 20 0.03 3.72 3.99
CA VAL A 20 -1.06 3.23 4.85
C VAL A 20 -0.50 2.75 6.17
N ASP A 21 -0.99 3.32 7.27
CA ASP A 21 -0.65 2.87 8.61
C ASP A 21 -1.55 1.68 9.01
N VAL A 22 -0.93 0.62 9.50
CA VAL A 22 -1.57 -0.66 9.83
C VAL A 22 -1.14 -1.11 11.22
N ASP A 23 -2.12 -1.52 12.03
CA ASP A 23 -1.89 -2.19 13.30
C ASP A 23 -1.52 -3.66 13.04
N TRP A 24 -0.22 -3.93 12.99
CA TRP A 24 0.31 -5.25 12.68
C TRP A 24 0.25 -6.17 13.89
N ASN A 25 -0.62 -7.18 13.80
CA ASN A 25 -0.86 -8.13 14.88
C ASN A 25 -0.13 -9.48 14.72
N TYR A 26 0.68 -9.65 13.67
CA TYR A 26 1.46 -10.86 13.45
C TYR A 26 2.81 -10.79 14.17
N PRO A 27 3.37 -11.95 14.60
CA PRO A 27 4.59 -12.00 15.41
C PRO A 27 5.85 -11.51 14.68
N PHE A 28 5.84 -11.49 13.34
CA PHE A 28 6.97 -11.08 12.52
C PHE A 28 6.53 -10.10 11.45
N LEU A 29 7.39 -9.14 11.12
CA LEU A 29 7.21 -8.28 9.96
C LEU A 29 7.44 -9.07 8.67
N PRO A 30 6.78 -8.71 7.56
CA PRO A 30 7.08 -9.25 6.24
C PRO A 30 8.56 -9.02 5.89
N ARG A 31 9.20 -10.01 5.29
CA ARG A 31 10.60 -9.94 4.86
C ARG A 31 10.71 -9.59 3.39
N VAL A 32 11.85 -9.02 3.00
CA VAL A 32 12.17 -8.78 1.59
C VAL A 32 12.03 -10.09 0.80
N GLY A 33 11.30 -10.04 -0.31
CA GLY A 33 10.97 -11.18 -1.16
C GLY A 33 9.67 -11.90 -0.81
N GLU A 34 9.10 -11.66 0.38
CA GLU A 34 7.79 -12.21 0.75
C GLU A 34 6.64 -11.42 0.10
N PHE A 35 5.49 -12.08 0.00
CA PHE A 35 4.26 -11.50 -0.53
C PHE A 35 3.33 -11.13 0.62
N VAL A 36 2.71 -9.96 0.52
CA VAL A 36 1.73 -9.45 1.48
C VAL A 36 0.37 -9.43 0.80
N ASN A 37 -0.65 -9.96 1.47
CA ASN A 37 -2.02 -9.91 0.96
C ASN A 37 -2.51 -8.45 0.98
N ALA A 38 -3.04 -7.98 -0.15
CA ALA A 38 -3.53 -6.62 -0.33
C ALA A 38 -4.62 -6.23 0.69
N TRP A 39 -5.48 -7.17 1.09
CA TRP A 39 -6.56 -6.92 2.05
C TRP A 39 -6.06 -6.36 3.38
N ILE A 40 -4.83 -6.71 3.79
CA ILE A 40 -4.27 -6.26 5.08
C ILE A 40 -4.22 -4.73 5.16
N TRP A 41 -3.85 -4.05 4.08
CA TRP A 41 -3.78 -2.58 4.08
C TRP A 41 -5.06 -1.95 3.53
N ILE A 42 -5.85 -2.65 2.70
CA ILE A 42 -7.16 -2.16 2.24
C ILE A 42 -8.11 -1.98 3.43
N GLU A 43 -8.22 -2.98 4.29
CA GLU A 43 -9.11 -2.93 5.47
C GLU A 43 -8.67 -1.87 6.49
N ALA A 44 -7.36 -1.61 6.59
CA ALA A 44 -6.79 -0.64 7.52
C ALA A 44 -6.94 0.81 7.04
N GLY A 45 -6.73 1.06 5.74
CA GLY A 45 -6.67 2.40 5.17
C GLY A 45 -8.02 3.11 5.04
N LYS A 46 -9.13 2.37 4.95
CA LYS A 46 -10.50 2.91 4.77
C LYS A 46 -10.56 4.04 3.73
N PHE A 47 -10.19 3.71 2.50
CA PHE A 47 -10.04 4.71 1.44
C PHE A 47 -11.37 5.26 0.95
N SER A 48 -11.42 6.56 0.69
CA SER A 48 -12.46 7.15 -0.15
C SER A 48 -11.98 7.25 -1.59
N ARG A 49 -12.89 7.13 -2.55
CA ARG A 49 -12.56 7.28 -3.98
C ARG A 49 -11.89 8.62 -4.26
N ALA A 50 -12.41 9.69 -3.65
CA ALA A 50 -11.87 11.04 -3.80
C ALA A 50 -10.42 11.17 -3.28
N ASP A 51 -10.04 10.40 -2.26
CA ASP A 51 -8.67 10.43 -1.74
C ASP A 51 -7.71 9.64 -2.64
N ILE A 52 -8.14 8.49 -3.16
CA ILE A 52 -7.36 7.73 -4.14
C ILE A 52 -7.17 8.54 -5.43
N GLU A 53 -8.21 9.17 -5.97
CA GLU A 53 -8.12 9.93 -7.22
C GLU A 53 -7.12 11.11 -7.16
N LYS A 54 -6.87 11.67 -5.97
CA LYS A 54 -5.87 12.74 -5.78
C LYS A 54 -4.43 12.26 -6.00
N ILE A 55 -4.14 11.00 -5.67
CA ILE A 55 -2.80 10.43 -5.80
C ILE A 55 -2.61 9.70 -7.13
N LEU A 56 -3.67 9.45 -7.90
CA LEU A 56 -3.58 8.79 -9.21
C LEU A 56 -2.99 9.70 -10.29
N ASN A 57 -2.08 9.16 -11.11
CA ASN A 57 -1.66 9.79 -12.35
C ASN A 57 -2.74 9.63 -13.44
N PRO A 58 -2.61 10.29 -14.62
CA PRO A 58 -3.63 10.21 -15.66
C PRO A 58 -3.99 8.77 -16.07
N ASP A 59 -3.01 7.89 -16.23
CA ASP A 59 -3.21 6.49 -16.60
C ASP A 59 -3.99 5.72 -15.51
N GLY A 60 -3.68 5.99 -14.24
CA GLY A 60 -4.41 5.43 -13.11
C GLY A 60 -5.86 5.91 -13.05
N GLN A 61 -6.10 7.19 -13.34
CA GLN A 61 -7.46 7.74 -13.41
C GLN A 61 -8.26 7.13 -14.57
N GLU A 62 -7.64 6.96 -15.73
CA GLU A 62 -8.27 6.29 -16.87
C GLU A 62 -8.58 4.84 -16.55
N ASN A 63 -7.65 4.11 -15.92
CA ASN A 63 -7.83 2.73 -15.53
C ASN A 63 -8.99 2.55 -14.53
N LEU A 64 -9.00 3.31 -13.44
CA LEU A 64 -10.07 3.29 -12.42
C LEU A 64 -11.46 3.64 -13.00
N ASN A 65 -11.51 4.47 -14.04
CA ASN A 65 -12.75 4.88 -14.71
C ASN A 65 -13.08 4.09 -15.98
N SER A 66 -12.28 3.07 -16.31
CA SER A 66 -12.48 2.26 -17.51
C SER A 66 -13.76 1.42 -17.41
N GLU A 67 -14.31 1.04 -18.58
CA GLU A 67 -15.53 0.24 -18.61
C GLU A 67 -15.38 -1.13 -17.91
N PHE A 68 -14.15 -1.65 -17.83
CA PHE A 68 -13.84 -2.90 -17.15
C PHE A 68 -14.13 -2.82 -15.64
N TYR A 69 -13.84 -1.68 -15.00
CA TYR A 69 -14.04 -1.47 -13.57
C TYR A 69 -15.33 -0.70 -13.23
N ARG A 70 -16.21 -0.46 -14.22
CA ARG A 70 -17.44 0.33 -14.02
C ARG A 70 -18.38 -0.28 -12.97
N ASP A 71 -18.43 -1.60 -12.90
CA ASP A 71 -19.30 -2.34 -11.96
C ASP A 71 -18.56 -2.81 -10.69
N TYR A 72 -17.27 -2.49 -10.56
CA TYR A 72 -16.42 -2.89 -9.45
C TYR A 72 -16.46 -1.85 -8.33
N THR A 73 -16.29 -2.30 -7.09
CA THR A 73 -16.05 -1.36 -5.97
C THR A 73 -14.63 -0.81 -6.04
N LEU A 74 -14.38 0.29 -5.32
CA LEU A 74 -13.01 0.81 -5.19
C LEU A 74 -12.08 -0.24 -4.55
N ASP A 75 -12.57 -0.99 -3.58
CA ASP A 75 -11.79 -2.01 -2.89
C ASP A 75 -11.42 -3.17 -3.83
N ASP A 76 -12.33 -3.56 -4.75
CA ASP A 76 -12.01 -4.57 -5.76
C ASP A 76 -10.90 -4.08 -6.70
N TRP A 77 -10.96 -2.81 -7.13
CA TRP A 77 -9.89 -2.21 -7.94
C TRP A 77 -8.57 -2.14 -7.17
N LEU A 78 -8.59 -1.67 -5.91
CA LEU A 78 -7.41 -1.62 -5.04
C LEU A 78 -6.83 -3.01 -4.77
N TYR A 79 -7.67 -4.05 -4.71
CA TYR A 79 -7.22 -5.42 -4.55
C TYR A 79 -6.42 -5.88 -5.77
N GLU A 80 -6.88 -5.60 -6.99
CA GLU A 80 -6.12 -5.91 -8.22
C GLU A 80 -4.78 -5.16 -8.24
N ILE A 81 -4.78 -3.86 -7.93
CA ILE A 81 -3.53 -3.08 -7.79
C ILE A 81 -2.61 -3.66 -6.72
N GLY A 82 -3.18 -4.07 -5.59
CA GLY A 82 -2.44 -4.70 -4.51
C GLY A 82 -1.85 -6.06 -4.89
N MET A 83 -2.54 -6.83 -5.73
CA MET A 83 -2.02 -8.08 -6.28
C MET A 83 -0.90 -7.83 -7.29
N GLU A 84 -0.95 -6.72 -8.03
CA GLU A 84 0.16 -6.23 -8.85
C GLU A 84 1.30 -5.68 -7.98
N CYS A 85 1.06 -5.20 -6.75
CA CYS A 85 2.05 -4.56 -5.86
C CYS A 85 2.12 -5.25 -4.48
N ASN A 86 2.35 -6.56 -4.44
CA ASN A 86 2.32 -7.35 -3.19
C ASN A 86 3.69 -7.82 -2.70
N LYS A 87 4.76 -7.63 -3.48
CA LYS A 87 6.07 -8.15 -3.11
C LYS A 87 6.83 -7.12 -2.29
N VAL A 88 7.31 -7.53 -1.11
CA VAL A 88 8.15 -6.70 -0.25
C VAL A 88 9.52 -6.55 -0.88
N TYR A 89 9.90 -5.31 -1.21
CA TYR A 89 11.26 -5.01 -1.70
C TYR A 89 12.13 -4.31 -0.66
N GLY A 90 11.52 -3.73 0.39
CA GLY A 90 12.26 -3.02 1.43
C GLY A 90 11.55 -3.04 2.77
N VAL A 91 12.34 -3.09 3.83
CA VAL A 91 11.88 -2.83 5.21
C VAL A 91 12.84 -1.81 5.82
N SER A 92 12.31 -0.67 6.23
CA SER A 92 13.09 0.41 6.86
C SER A 92 12.49 0.79 8.21
N TYR A 93 13.31 1.38 9.07
CA TYR A 93 12.91 1.78 10.41
C TYR A 93 13.12 3.28 10.58
N TYR A 94 12.16 3.95 11.20
CA TYR A 94 12.19 5.38 11.43
C TYR A 94 11.65 5.74 12.80
N ARG A 95 11.92 6.98 13.22
CA ARG A 95 11.35 7.57 14.44
C ARG A 95 10.56 8.80 14.05
N GLU A 96 9.39 8.99 14.64
CA GLU A 96 8.65 10.22 14.48
C GLU A 96 9.22 11.31 15.37
N LYS A 97 9.21 12.56 14.89
CA LYS A 97 9.70 13.70 15.68
C LYS A 97 8.89 13.91 16.95
N ASN A 98 7.59 13.63 16.89
CA ASN A 98 6.65 13.84 17.99
C ASN A 98 6.57 12.64 18.94
N ASP A 99 7.16 11.49 18.57
CA ASP A 99 7.27 10.30 19.40
C ASP A 99 8.65 9.63 19.23
N PRO A 100 9.73 10.26 19.73
CA PRO A 100 11.09 9.78 19.52
C PRO A 100 11.45 8.54 20.34
N ALA A 101 10.60 8.15 21.30
CA ALA A 101 10.79 6.97 22.14
C ALA A 101 10.46 5.68 21.40
N ASN A 102 9.64 5.76 20.36
CA ASN A 102 9.19 4.62 19.57
C ASN A 102 9.93 4.50 18.23
N ILE A 103 10.09 3.25 17.77
CA ILE A 103 10.64 2.93 16.45
C ILE A 103 9.51 2.32 15.63
N TYR A 104 9.27 2.88 14.46
CA TYR A 104 8.26 2.44 13.52
C TYR A 104 8.90 1.71 12.35
N ALA A 105 8.17 0.75 11.78
CA ALA A 105 8.59 0.04 10.58
C ALA A 105 7.83 0.59 9.36
N ARG A 106 8.53 0.68 8.24
CA ARG A 106 7.96 0.93 6.91
C ARG A 106 8.28 -0.26 6.01
N VAL A 107 7.25 -0.86 5.45
CA VAL A 107 7.32 -1.98 4.51
C VAL A 107 6.99 -1.45 3.12
N SER A 108 7.97 -1.49 2.22
CA SER A 108 7.81 -1.04 0.85
C SER A 108 7.41 -2.20 -0.06
N LEU A 109 6.33 -2.02 -0.80
CA LEU A 109 5.77 -2.96 -1.76
C LEU A 109 5.91 -2.38 -3.17
N SER A 110 6.30 -3.19 -4.15
CA SER A 110 6.44 -2.77 -5.54
C SER A 110 5.81 -3.77 -6.50
N GLU A 111 5.64 -3.35 -7.74
CA GLU A 111 5.31 -4.26 -8.83
C GLU A 111 6.41 -5.32 -9.03
N PRO A 112 6.06 -6.54 -9.48
CA PRO A 112 7.02 -7.52 -9.96
C PRO A 112 7.85 -6.96 -11.11
N GLY A 113 9.17 -6.85 -10.90
CA GLY A 113 10.12 -6.44 -11.94
C GLY A 113 10.51 -4.95 -11.95
N THR A 114 9.94 -4.13 -11.06
CA THR A 114 10.38 -2.74 -10.81
C THR A 114 11.34 -2.60 -9.63
N ALA A 115 11.53 -3.65 -8.83
CA ALA A 115 12.57 -3.67 -7.81
C ALA A 115 13.96 -3.65 -8.46
N LEU A 116 14.65 -2.51 -8.34
CA LEU A 116 16.05 -2.29 -8.75
C LEU A 116 17.02 -3.25 -8.05
#